data_AF-A0A7Y3AZZ3-F1
#
_entry.id   AF-A0A7Y3AZZ3-F1
#
_cell.length_a   1.000
_cell.length_b   1.000
_cell.length_c   1.000
_cell.angle_alpha   90.00
_cell.angle_beta   90.00
_cell.angle_gamma   90.00
#
_symmetry.space_group_name_H-M   'P 1'
#
loop_
_entity.id
_entity.type
_entity.pdbx_description
1 polymer ?
#
loop_
_entity_poly.entity_id
_entity_poly.type
_entity_poly.pdbx_seq_one_letter_code
_entity_poly.pdbx_strand_id
1 'polypeptide(L)'
;MSRGTSFPAVCLVPGEASGPLALLTHPLSLWGGFDPHTGRVTDENHPQCGLQIGGRVLLMPGGRGSSSSSSVLLESARLQAHPSAIVLVEPDPILVVGALVAADLYDVHIPVVSVAAAVLARFEGAAEARVDARPGHARVGFL
;
A
#
# COMPACT_ATOMS: atom_id res chain seq x y z
N MET A 1 -0.77 -22.00 -16.32
CA MET A 1 -0.74 -21.05 -15.20
C MET A 1 0.71 -20.67 -14.97
N SER A 2 1.22 -19.62 -15.62
CA SER A 2 2.60 -19.17 -15.34
C SER A 2 2.64 -18.71 -13.89
N ARG A 3 3.55 -19.26 -13.10
CA ARG A 3 3.79 -18.77 -11.74
C ARG A 3 4.50 -17.42 -11.90
N GLY A 4 3.75 -16.33 -11.74
CA GLY A 4 4.35 -15.00 -11.62
C GLY A 4 5.44 -15.00 -10.55
N THR A 5 6.46 -14.15 -10.72
CA THR A 5 7.53 -14.03 -9.74
C THR A 5 6.95 -13.52 -8.43
N SER A 6 7.22 -14.21 -7.32
CA SER A 6 6.74 -13.79 -5.98
C SER A 6 7.85 -13.85 -4.94
N PHE A 7 7.79 -12.91 -4.00
CA PHE A 7 8.76 -12.70 -2.94
C PHE A 7 8.09 -12.93 -1.58
N PRO A 8 8.82 -13.47 -0.59
CA PRO A 8 8.33 -13.57 0.77
C PRO A 8 8.09 -12.18 1.37
N ALA A 9 7.06 -12.08 2.20
CA ALA A 9 6.68 -10.88 2.92
C ALA A 9 6.28 -11.22 4.37
N VAL A 10 6.20 -10.20 5.23
CA VAL A 10 5.65 -10.30 6.58
C VAL A 10 4.23 -9.75 6.56
N CYS A 11 3.27 -10.53 7.05
CA CYS A 11 1.89 -10.10 7.20
C CYS A 11 1.77 -9.09 8.35
N LEU A 12 1.27 -7.88 8.08
CA LEU A 12 0.91 -6.89 9.10
C LEU A 12 -0.60 -6.76 9.25
N VAL A 13 -1.32 -6.77 8.13
CA VAL A 13 -2.80 -6.88 8.06
C VAL A 13 -3.12 -7.95 7.01
N PRO A 14 -3.86 -9.01 7.38
CA PRO A 14 -4.17 -10.11 6.47
C PRO A 14 -5.14 -9.70 5.37
N GLY A 15 -5.14 -10.47 4.28
CA GLY A 15 -6.07 -10.33 3.16
C GLY A 15 -5.38 -10.58 1.82
N GLU A 16 -6.17 -10.55 0.75
CA GLU A 16 -5.70 -10.74 -0.62
C GLU A 16 -6.13 -9.57 -1.49
N ALA A 17 -5.23 -9.08 -2.33
CA ALA A 17 -5.53 -8.03 -3.31
C ALA A 17 -4.64 -8.17 -4.54
N SER A 18 -5.14 -7.74 -5.68
CA SER A 18 -4.35 -7.62 -6.90
C SER A 18 -4.86 -6.47 -7.75
N GLY A 19 -3.97 -5.87 -8.53
CA GLY A 19 -4.36 -4.81 -9.46
C GLY A 19 -3.15 -4.04 -9.98
N PRO A 20 -3.40 -2.89 -10.64
CA PRO A 20 -2.34 -2.04 -11.14
C PRO A 20 -1.36 -1.67 -10.03
N LEU A 21 -0.07 -1.70 -10.34
CA LEU A 21 0.98 -1.29 -9.42
C LEU A 21 1.02 0.25 -9.31
N ALA A 22 1.18 0.74 -8.09
CA ALA A 22 1.63 2.10 -7.80
C ALA A 22 2.96 2.02 -7.05
N LEU A 23 4.06 2.20 -7.77
CA LEU A 23 5.40 2.17 -7.21
C LEU A 23 5.86 3.58 -6.85
N LEU A 24 6.09 3.84 -5.56
CA LEU A 24 6.74 5.07 -5.08
C LEU A 24 8.21 4.77 -4.79
N THR A 25 9.11 5.62 -5.29
CA THR A 25 10.55 5.45 -5.01
C THR A 25 10.98 6.14 -3.72
N HIS A 26 10.10 6.94 -3.12
CA HIS A 26 10.35 7.69 -1.90
C HIS A 26 9.23 7.45 -0.88
N PRO A 27 9.50 7.66 0.43
CA PRO A 27 8.46 7.61 1.45
C PRO A 27 7.39 8.68 1.24
N LEU A 28 6.13 8.34 1.50
CA LEU A 28 5.00 9.26 1.41
C LEU A 28 4.37 9.54 2.78
N SER A 29 4.09 10.81 3.07
CA SER A 29 3.17 11.17 4.16
C SER A 29 1.76 11.20 3.58
N LEU A 30 0.84 10.39 4.13
CA LEU A 30 -0.56 10.51 3.72
C LEU A 30 -1.16 11.83 4.22
N TRP A 31 -0.66 12.33 5.35
CA TRP A 31 -1.00 13.67 5.81
C TRP A 31 -0.35 14.72 4.90
N GLY A 32 -1.15 15.35 4.04
CA GLY A 32 -0.75 16.42 3.12
C GLY A 32 -0.17 15.96 1.79
N GLY A 33 0.34 14.73 1.69
CA GLY A 33 0.91 14.19 0.45
C GLY A 33 -0.03 13.28 -0.35
N PHE A 34 -1.24 13.05 0.14
CA PHE A 34 -2.25 12.22 -0.50
C PHE A 34 -3.64 12.85 -0.35
N ASP A 35 -4.40 12.87 -1.44
CA ASP A 35 -5.78 13.30 -1.44
C ASP A 35 -6.72 12.09 -1.23
N PRO A 36 -7.41 12.00 -0.08
CA PRO A 36 -8.29 10.88 0.22
C PRO A 36 -9.59 10.86 -0.60
N HIS A 37 -9.93 11.93 -1.32
CA HIS A 37 -11.10 11.95 -2.20
C HIS A 37 -10.80 11.35 -3.58
N THR A 38 -9.61 11.66 -4.12
CA THR A 38 -9.24 11.22 -5.47
C THR A 38 -8.33 10.00 -5.46
N GLY A 39 -7.64 9.73 -4.36
CA GLY A 39 -6.67 8.66 -4.27
C GLY A 39 -5.34 8.99 -4.94
N ARG A 40 -4.99 10.27 -5.12
CA ARG A 40 -3.75 10.73 -5.80
C ARG A 40 -2.70 11.23 -4.83
N VAL A 41 -1.43 11.05 -5.20
CA VAL A 41 -0.30 11.72 -4.54
C VAL A 41 -0.34 13.21 -4.86
N THR A 42 -0.34 14.07 -3.84
CA THR A 42 -0.43 15.52 -3.97
C THR A 42 0.79 16.27 -3.46
N ASP A 43 1.75 15.59 -2.82
CA ASP A 43 3.01 16.21 -2.42
C ASP A 43 3.81 16.59 -3.67
N GLU A 44 3.86 17.89 -3.97
CA GLU A 44 4.55 18.47 -5.13
C GLU A 44 6.06 18.21 -5.14
N ASN A 45 6.66 17.91 -3.98
CA ASN A 45 8.07 17.57 -3.87
C ASN A 45 8.32 16.06 -4.02
N HIS A 46 7.27 15.25 -4.08
CA HIS A 46 7.39 13.82 -4.27
C HIS A 46 7.65 13.48 -5.74
N PRO A 47 8.64 12.63 -6.08
CA PRO A 47 8.95 12.30 -7.48
C PRO A 47 7.79 11.67 -8.27
N GLN A 48 6.85 11.05 -7.56
CA GLN A 48 5.61 10.49 -8.11
C GLN A 48 4.37 11.35 -7.83
N CYS A 49 4.52 12.68 -7.66
CA CYS A 49 3.39 13.59 -7.57
C CYS A 49 2.41 13.38 -8.74
N GLY A 50 1.11 13.37 -8.44
CA GLY A 50 0.04 13.13 -9.40
C GLY A 50 -0.25 11.66 -9.71
N LEU A 51 0.56 10.71 -9.20
CA LEU A 51 0.32 9.28 -9.34
C LEU A 51 -0.97 8.87 -8.61
N GLN A 52 -1.81 8.07 -9.27
CA GLN A 52 -2.97 7.44 -8.67
C GLN A 52 -2.52 6.25 -7.80
N ILE A 53 -2.91 6.21 -6.53
CA ILE A 53 -2.69 5.08 -5.62
C ILE A 53 -4.00 4.42 -5.17
N GLY A 54 -5.13 5.15 -5.21
CA GLY A 54 -6.45 4.58 -4.95
C GLY A 54 -6.80 3.46 -5.93
N GLY A 55 -7.30 2.33 -5.41
CA GLY A 55 -7.61 1.12 -6.16
C GLY A 55 -6.39 0.33 -6.68
N ARG A 56 -5.17 0.72 -6.30
CA ARG A 56 -3.92 0.11 -6.77
C ARG A 56 -3.19 -0.63 -5.66
N VAL A 57 -2.26 -1.51 -6.03
CA VAL A 57 -1.32 -2.08 -5.06
C VAL A 57 -0.19 -1.08 -4.88
N LEU A 58 -0.17 -0.42 -3.72
CA LEU A 58 0.84 0.57 -3.39
C LEU A 58 2.09 -0.14 -2.87
N LEU A 59 3.25 0.14 -3.49
CA LEU A 59 4.55 -0.37 -3.06
C LEU A 59 5.47 0.83 -2.81
N MET A 60 6.01 0.97 -1.59
CA MET A 60 6.85 2.12 -1.23
C MET A 60 7.89 1.78 -0.15
N PRO A 61 8.97 2.59 0.00
CA PRO A 61 9.97 2.38 1.05
C PRO A 61 9.39 2.43 2.46
N GLY A 62 8.41 3.29 2.71
CA GLY A 62 7.78 3.44 4.02
C GLY A 62 6.89 4.68 4.07
N GLY A 63 6.18 4.87 5.19
CA GLY A 63 5.49 6.12 5.46
C GLY A 63 6.47 7.23 5.88
N ARG A 64 6.13 8.48 5.56
CA ARG A 64 6.87 9.66 6.03
C ARG A 64 6.12 10.31 7.20
N GLY A 65 6.10 9.63 8.35
CA GLY A 65 5.71 10.12 9.67
C GLY A 65 4.56 11.14 9.78
N SER A 66 3.40 10.70 10.28
CA SER A 66 2.38 11.54 10.94
C SER A 66 1.31 10.61 11.49
N SER A 67 0.95 10.71 12.77
CA SER A 67 -0.13 9.91 13.36
C SER A 67 -1.47 10.11 12.63
N SER A 68 -1.69 11.30 12.07
CA SER A 68 -2.85 11.64 11.25
C SER A 68 -2.94 10.86 9.94
N SER A 69 -1.87 10.22 9.48
CA SER A 69 -1.91 9.36 8.28
C SER A 69 -2.88 8.19 8.43
N SER A 70 -3.11 7.71 9.66
CA SER A 70 -4.12 6.68 9.94
C SER A 70 -5.53 7.17 9.64
N SER A 71 -5.89 8.38 10.09
CA SER A 71 -7.18 9.02 9.82
C SER A 71 -7.37 9.32 8.34
N VAL A 72 -6.31 9.73 7.64
CA VAL A 72 -6.38 9.97 6.19
C VAL A 72 -6.60 8.66 5.42
N LEU A 73 -5.89 7.58 5.79
CA LEU A 73 -6.13 6.27 5.19
C LEU A 73 -7.57 5.81 5.43
N LEU A 74 -8.04 5.93 6.68
CA LEU A 74 -9.43 5.61 7.06
C LEU A 74 -10.45 6.43 6.27
N GLU A 75 -10.21 7.72 6.07
CA GLU A 75 -11.08 8.60 5.28
C GLU A 75 -11.10 8.17 3.80
N SER A 76 -9.95 7.84 3.21
CA SER A 76 -9.92 7.30 1.85
C SER A 76 -10.62 5.94 1.72
N ALA A 77 -10.62 5.13 2.79
CA ALA A 77 -11.41 3.90 2.84
C ALA A 77 -12.90 4.22 2.82
N ARG A 78 -13.36 5.15 3.67
CA ARG A 78 -14.74 5.65 3.68
C ARG A 78 -15.19 6.18 2.32
N LEU A 79 -14.28 6.85 1.60
CA LEU A 79 -14.51 7.46 0.29
C LEU A 79 -14.24 6.51 -0.90
N GLN A 80 -13.85 5.25 -0.64
CA GLN A 80 -13.54 4.26 -1.67
C GLN A 80 -12.40 4.67 -2.63
N ALA A 81 -11.46 5.49 -2.15
CA ALA A 81 -10.27 5.94 -2.86
C ALA A 81 -8.96 5.44 -2.24
N HIS A 82 -9.05 4.45 -1.35
CA HIS A 82 -7.92 3.81 -0.69
C HIS A 82 -7.10 2.90 -1.64
N PRO A 83 -5.83 2.62 -1.36
CA PRO A 83 -5.09 1.55 -2.03
C PRO A 83 -5.77 0.19 -1.82
N SER A 84 -5.71 -0.68 -2.83
CA SER A 84 -6.19 -2.06 -2.72
C SER A 84 -5.33 -2.92 -1.79
N ALA A 85 -4.04 -2.62 -1.69
CA ALA A 85 -3.10 -3.16 -0.71
C ALA A 85 -1.91 -2.21 -0.54
N ILE A 86 -1.19 -2.35 0.57
CA ILE A 86 -0.01 -1.58 0.89
C ILE A 86 1.16 -2.53 1.16
N VAL A 87 2.27 -2.30 0.46
CA VAL A 87 3.52 -3.04 0.61
C VAL A 87 4.62 -2.06 1.00
N LEU A 88 5.24 -2.30 2.14
CA LEU A 88 6.25 -1.43 2.74
C LEU A 88 7.61 -2.12 2.80
N VAL A 89 8.71 -1.37 2.67
CA VAL A 89 10.02 -1.88 3.08
C VAL A 89 10.16 -1.75 4.60
N GLU A 90 9.97 -0.53 5.12
CA GLU A 90 9.93 -0.23 6.54
C GLU A 90 8.46 -0.31 7.03
N PRO A 91 8.11 -1.24 7.95
CA PRO A 91 6.76 -1.31 8.51
C PRO A 91 6.31 0.01 9.14
N ASP A 92 5.05 0.39 8.90
CA ASP A 92 4.45 1.59 9.47
C ASP A 92 3.20 1.21 10.31
N PRO A 93 3.33 1.19 11.66
CA PRO A 93 2.20 0.89 12.56
C PRO A 93 1.01 1.85 12.38
N ILE A 94 1.22 3.07 11.92
CA ILE A 94 0.15 4.06 11.73
C ILE A 94 -0.75 3.63 10.56
N LEU A 95 -0.15 3.17 9.46
CA LEU A 95 -0.90 2.64 8.32
C LEU A 95 -1.60 1.33 8.66
N VAL A 96 -0.97 0.48 9.48
CA VAL A 96 -1.59 -0.75 10.01
C VAL A 96 -2.85 -0.43 10.80
N VAL A 97 -2.78 0.54 11.72
CA VAL A 97 -3.97 0.98 12.49
C VAL A 97 -5.05 1.52 11.57
N GLY A 98 -4.70 2.38 10.60
CA GLY A 98 -5.67 2.90 9.62
C GLY A 98 -6.39 1.80 8.84
N ALA A 99 -5.66 0.78 8.38
CA ALA A 99 -6.22 -0.36 7.66
C ALA A 99 -7.11 -1.26 8.55
N LEU A 100 -6.69 -1.53 9.80
CA LEU A 100 -7.50 -2.33 10.74
C LEU A 100 -8.81 -1.63 11.10
N VAL A 101 -8.77 -0.32 11.36
CA VAL A 101 -9.98 0.46 11.67
C VAL A 101 -10.89 0.59 10.45
N ALA A 102 -10.34 0.67 9.23
CA ALA A 102 -11.14 0.66 8.01
C ALA A 102 -11.93 -0.64 7.83
N ALA A 103 -11.34 -1.79 8.18
CA ALA A 103 -12.03 -3.06 8.17
C ALA A 103 -13.16 -3.10 9.22
N ASP A 104 -12.90 -2.61 10.44
CA ASP A 104 -13.87 -2.62 11.54
C ASP A 104 -15.06 -1.67 11.30
N LEU A 105 -14.80 -0.46 10.81
CA LEU A 105 -15.84 0.57 10.67
C LEU A 105 -16.58 0.53 9.33
N TYR A 106 -15.91 0.12 8.25
CA TYR A 106 -16.43 0.24 6.89
C TYR A 106 -16.46 -1.07 6.11
N ASP A 107 -16.03 -2.20 6.69
CA ASP A 107 -15.83 -3.48 6.00
C ASP A 107 -14.90 -3.34 4.77
N VAL A 108 -13.95 -2.40 4.84
CA VAL A 108 -12.96 -2.16 3.80
C VAL A 108 -11.64 -2.81 4.21
N HIS A 109 -11.28 -3.89 3.50
CA HIS A 109 -10.08 -4.68 3.80
C HIS A 109 -8.90 -4.21 2.94
N ILE A 110 -7.86 -3.68 3.60
CA ILE A 110 -6.62 -3.23 2.95
C ILE A 110 -5.47 -4.10 3.49
N PRO A 111 -5.04 -5.14 2.76
CA PRO A 111 -3.90 -5.94 3.17
C PRO A 111 -2.65 -5.08 3.28
N VAL A 112 -1.91 -5.25 4.37
CA VAL A 112 -0.65 -4.54 4.62
C VAL A 112 0.43 -5.56 4.88
N VAL A 113 1.52 -5.48 4.12
CA VAL A 113 2.66 -6.39 4.28
C VAL A 113 3.97 -5.61 4.23
N SER A 114 5.03 -6.18 4.79
CA SER A 114 6.39 -5.67 4.58
C SER A 114 7.28 -6.66 3.84
N VAL A 115 8.22 -6.13 3.06
CA VAL A 115 9.16 -6.90 2.23
C VAL A 115 10.60 -6.42 2.47
N ALA A 116 11.58 -7.25 2.14
CA ALA A 116 12.98 -6.82 2.18
C ALA A 116 13.24 -5.70 1.15
N ALA A 117 14.14 -4.76 1.46
CA ALA A 117 14.45 -3.61 0.59
C ALA A 117 14.80 -4.01 -0.85
N ALA A 118 15.51 -5.12 -1.04
CA ALA A 118 15.88 -5.64 -2.36
C ALA A 118 14.67 -6.04 -3.24
N VAL A 119 13.48 -6.21 -2.66
CA VAL A 119 12.25 -6.54 -3.38
C VAL A 119 11.72 -5.32 -4.14
N LEU A 120 11.89 -4.10 -3.63
CA LEU A 120 11.34 -2.89 -4.25
C LEU A 120 11.78 -2.74 -5.71
N ALA A 121 13.09 -2.86 -5.96
CA ALA A 121 13.68 -2.76 -7.30
C ALA A 121 13.22 -3.87 -8.27
N ARG A 122 12.65 -4.98 -7.75
CA ARG A 122 12.13 -6.06 -8.59
C ARG A 122 10.80 -5.72 -9.25
N PHE A 123 10.10 -4.70 -8.77
CA PHE A 123 8.82 -4.24 -9.30
C PHE A 123 8.99 -3.08 -10.31
N GLU A 124 10.21 -2.63 -10.57
CA GLU A 124 10.46 -1.64 -11.64
C GLU A 124 10.02 -2.22 -13.00
N GLY A 125 9.15 -1.49 -13.69
CA GLY A 125 8.58 -1.91 -14.98
C GLY A 125 7.40 -2.90 -14.88
N ALA A 126 7.02 -3.36 -13.69
CA ALA A 126 5.83 -4.18 -13.52
C ALA A 126 4.55 -3.35 -13.68
N ALA A 127 3.55 -3.89 -14.37
CA ALA A 127 2.26 -3.23 -14.57
C ALA A 127 1.28 -3.51 -13.42
N GLU A 128 1.32 -4.72 -12.87
CA GLU A 128 0.40 -5.20 -11.84
C GLU A 128 1.15 -5.90 -10.72
N ALA A 129 0.53 -5.91 -9.54
CA ALA A 129 1.01 -6.67 -8.39
C ALA A 129 -0.14 -7.41 -7.71
N ARG A 130 0.23 -8.43 -6.94
CA ARG A 130 -0.66 -9.21 -6.08
C ARG A 130 -0.05 -9.36 -4.70
N VAL A 131 -0.89 -9.23 -3.69
CA VAL A 131 -0.60 -9.51 -2.28
C VAL A 131 -1.49 -10.68 -1.84
N ASP A 132 -0.88 -11.67 -1.20
CA ASP A 132 -1.58 -12.73 -0.46
C ASP A 132 -0.96 -12.76 0.94
N ALA A 133 -1.74 -12.36 1.95
CA ALA A 133 -1.29 -12.18 3.31
C ALA A 133 -2.18 -12.93 4.29
N ARG A 134 -1.56 -13.84 5.04
CA ARG A 134 -2.20 -14.63 6.10
C ARG A 134 -1.29 -14.63 7.33
N PRO A 135 -1.83 -14.83 8.54
CA PRO A 135 -0.98 -15.00 9.73
C PRO A 135 0.09 -16.08 9.49
N GLY A 136 1.36 -15.71 9.66
CA GLY A 136 2.50 -16.61 9.46
C GLY A 136 2.94 -16.85 8.00
N HIS A 137 2.21 -16.34 7.01
CA HIS A 137 2.59 -16.48 5.59
C HIS A 137 2.11 -15.27 4.77
N ALA A 138 3.03 -14.53 4.16
CA ALA A 138 2.68 -13.52 3.18
C ALA A 138 3.61 -13.55 1.96
N ARG A 139 3.05 -13.19 0.80
CA ARG A 139 3.78 -13.05 -0.46
C ARG A 139 3.31 -11.83 -1.23
N VAL A 140 4.25 -11.22 -1.96
CA VAL A 140 3.95 -10.20 -2.96
C VAL A 140 4.53 -10.65 -4.29
N GLY A 141 3.78 -10.55 -5.37
CA GLY A 141 4.26 -10.88 -6.71
C GLY A 141 3.76 -9.89 -7.76
N PHE A 142 4.32 -9.98 -8.95
CA PHE A 142 3.86 -9.25 -10.13
C PHE A 142 3.52 -10.23 -11.26
N LEU A 143 2.64 -9.79 -12.14
CA LEU A 143 2.15 -10.54 -13.30
C LEU A 143 2.88 -10.14 -14.58
#